data_AF-A0A452YEJ5-F1
#
_entry.id   AF-A0A452YEJ5-F1
#
_cell.length_a   1.000
_cell.length_b   1.000
_cell.length_c   1.000
_cell.angle_alpha   90.00
_cell.angle_beta   90.00
_cell.angle_gamma   90.00
#
_symmetry.space_group_name_H-M   'P 1'
#
loop_
_entity.id
_entity.type
_entity.pdbx_description
1 polymer ?
#
loop_
_entity_poly.entity_id
_entity_poly.type
_entity_poly.pdbx_seq_one_letter_code
_entity_poly.pdbx_strand_id
1 'polypeptide(L)'
;MGNCKSLSRALLGKAHVAPDAEWRMQDFGKTHVPDLEWRIHDFSSLLETGAKSATSAIFHCSGYNWLLQVIPMHKETGSETPYVALRLMTTQERMVPGHTVHVVFELSVYNHTKGMYCGCKASYNFHFKNSYSKEHCLIPLQELLKSSAFLVDDSCVFGVDILKIDVSSPEKKAVVVQKKATTVQNLFVQKKGFVKGKYTWNINNFLELDMDNFVRSPTFEVGVHKWYAPVTSQMIYIN
;
A
#
# COMPACT_ATOMS: atom_id res chain seq x y z
N MET A 1 -8.40 55.87 47.43
CA MET A 1 -9.28 55.96 46.24
C MET A 1 -8.50 55.51 45.01
N GLY A 2 -8.42 54.19 44.80
CA GLY A 2 -7.85 53.61 43.58
C GLY A 2 -9.01 53.15 42.71
N ASN A 3 -9.22 53.80 41.56
CA ASN A 3 -10.33 53.50 40.67
C ASN A 3 -9.95 52.42 39.66
N CYS A 4 -10.70 51.33 39.75
CA CYS A 4 -10.75 50.19 38.86
C CYS A 4 -11.26 50.63 37.47
N LYS A 5 -10.51 50.38 36.40
CA LYS A 5 -11.02 50.42 35.03
C LYS A 5 -10.84 49.04 34.39
N SER A 6 -11.97 48.35 34.33
CA SER A 6 -12.22 47.15 33.53
C SER A 6 -11.80 47.39 32.07
N LEU A 7 -10.93 46.53 31.54
CA LEU A 7 -10.68 46.39 30.11
C LEU A 7 -11.44 45.15 29.63
N SER A 8 -12.60 45.38 29.02
CA SER A 8 -13.34 44.40 28.23
C SER A 8 -12.51 44.04 27.00
N ARG A 9 -11.88 42.86 27.01
CA ARG A 9 -11.21 42.31 25.83
C ARG A 9 -12.27 41.58 25.00
N ALA A 10 -12.59 42.17 23.86
CA ALA A 10 -13.47 41.60 22.85
C ALA A 10 -13.04 40.17 22.50
N LEU A 11 -14.00 39.26 22.52
CA LEU A 11 -13.88 37.93 21.94
C LEU A 11 -13.73 38.10 20.42
N LEU A 12 -12.49 38.11 19.92
CA LEU A 12 -12.26 37.75 18.52
C LEU A 12 -12.64 36.27 18.41
N GLY A 13 -13.85 36.03 17.90
CA GLY A 13 -14.24 34.72 17.39
C GLY A 13 -13.13 34.25 16.46
N LYS A 14 -12.46 33.17 16.84
CA LYS A 14 -11.60 32.47 15.90
C LYS A 14 -12.50 32.06 14.75
N ALA A 15 -12.29 32.67 13.59
CA ALA A 15 -12.82 32.17 12.35
C ALA A 15 -12.49 30.67 12.33
N HIS A 16 -13.54 29.86 12.29
CA HIS A 16 -13.39 28.44 12.03
C HIS A 16 -12.88 28.37 10.59
N VAL A 17 -11.56 28.35 10.44
CA VAL A 17 -10.92 27.97 9.19
C VAL A 17 -11.31 26.51 9.04
N ALA A 18 -12.36 26.26 8.25
CA ALA A 18 -12.63 24.93 7.75
C ALA A 18 -11.33 24.44 7.10
N PRO A 19 -10.83 23.22 7.40
CA PRO A 19 -9.67 22.69 6.71
C PRO A 19 -9.94 22.72 5.20
N ASP A 20 -9.13 23.50 4.47
CA ASP A 20 -9.25 23.73 3.03
C ASP A 20 -9.28 22.41 2.25
N ALA A 21 -10.35 22.21 1.46
CA ALA A 21 -10.70 21.08 0.62
C ALA A 21 -9.58 20.51 -0.31
N GLU A 22 -8.51 19.91 0.22
CA GLU A 22 -7.39 19.29 -0.51
C GLU A 22 -7.40 17.74 -0.55
N TRP A 23 -8.47 17.06 -0.15
CA TRP A 23 -8.59 15.59 -0.19
C TRP A 23 -9.13 15.07 -1.53
N ARG A 24 -9.00 15.86 -2.60
CA ARG A 24 -9.49 15.46 -3.92
C ARG A 24 -8.53 14.44 -4.51
N MET A 25 -8.78 13.17 -4.18
CA MET A 25 -8.29 12.06 -4.98
C MET A 25 -8.54 12.38 -6.45
N GLN A 26 -7.47 12.36 -7.23
CA GLN A 26 -7.52 12.62 -8.66
C GLN A 26 -7.81 11.30 -9.36
N ASP A 27 -8.69 11.33 -10.36
CA ASP A 27 -8.93 10.18 -11.23
C ASP A 27 -7.71 10.03 -12.15
N PHE A 28 -7.06 8.86 -12.16
CA PHE A 28 -5.89 8.60 -13.00
C PHE A 28 -6.25 8.11 -14.42
N GLY A 29 -7.55 7.94 -14.70
CA GLY A 29 -8.05 7.50 -15.99
C GLY A 29 -8.13 5.98 -16.14
N LYS A 30 -8.95 5.51 -17.08
CA LYS A 30 -9.27 4.08 -17.25
C LYS A 30 -8.12 3.22 -17.76
N THR A 31 -7.14 3.84 -18.43
CA THR A 31 -5.97 3.16 -18.96
C THR A 31 -4.80 3.16 -17.98
N HIS A 32 -4.95 3.79 -16.80
CA HIS A 32 -3.94 3.76 -15.77
C HIS A 32 -3.82 2.36 -15.18
N VAL A 33 -2.61 1.82 -15.24
CA VAL A 33 -2.28 0.51 -14.66
C VAL A 33 -1.12 0.73 -13.70
N PRO A 34 -1.30 0.44 -12.38
CA PRO A 34 -0.25 0.60 -11.40
C PRO A 34 0.85 -0.46 -11.56
N ASP A 35 2.04 -0.19 -11.02
CA ASP A 35 3.11 -1.19 -10.88
C ASP A 35 2.76 -2.28 -9.86
N LEU A 36 2.02 -1.93 -8.80
CA LEU A 36 1.42 -2.86 -7.84
C LEU A 36 -0.09 -2.63 -7.76
N GLU A 37 -0.86 -3.68 -7.96
CA GLU A 37 -2.25 -3.80 -7.54
C GLU A 37 -2.31 -4.72 -6.31
N TRP A 38 -2.84 -4.21 -5.20
CA TRP A 38 -2.95 -4.97 -3.96
C TRP A 38 -4.37 -4.99 -3.42
N ARG A 39 -5.00 -6.16 -3.49
CA ARG A 39 -6.33 -6.39 -2.94
C ARG A 39 -6.24 -6.86 -1.49
N ILE A 40 -7.00 -6.22 -0.61
CA ILE A 40 -7.23 -6.66 0.75
C ILE A 40 -8.67 -7.15 0.85
N HIS A 41 -8.84 -8.44 1.06
CA HIS A 41 -10.12 -9.08 1.37
C HIS A 41 -10.42 -8.99 2.85
N ASP A 42 -11.71 -9.02 3.18
CA ASP A 42 -12.22 -8.93 4.55
C ASP A 42 -11.68 -7.67 5.26
N PHE A 43 -11.71 -6.52 4.58
CA PHE A 43 -11.13 -5.26 5.04
C PHE A 43 -11.69 -4.83 6.40
N SER A 44 -12.97 -5.08 6.67
CA SER A 44 -13.57 -4.86 7.98
C SER A 44 -12.82 -5.61 9.10
N SER A 45 -12.35 -6.83 8.84
CA SER A 45 -11.56 -7.62 9.80
C SER A 45 -10.21 -6.98 10.12
N LEU A 46 -9.60 -6.25 9.17
CA LEU A 46 -8.36 -5.51 9.43
C LEU A 46 -8.58 -4.40 10.49
N LEU A 47 -9.75 -3.76 10.48
CA LEU A 47 -10.13 -2.75 11.46
C LEU A 47 -10.46 -3.38 12.82
N GLU A 48 -11.28 -4.44 12.82
CA GLU A 48 -11.75 -5.10 14.03
C GLU A 48 -10.61 -5.75 14.84
N THR A 49 -9.58 -6.27 14.16
CA THR A 49 -8.41 -6.85 14.82
C THR A 49 -7.53 -5.81 15.52
N GLY A 50 -7.78 -4.51 15.32
CA GLY A 50 -6.96 -3.44 15.87
C GLY A 50 -5.58 -3.34 15.24
N ALA A 51 -5.38 -3.96 14.06
CA ALA A 51 -4.12 -3.89 13.34
C ALA A 51 -3.78 -2.43 13.01
N LYS A 52 -2.58 -1.98 13.41
CA LYS A 52 -2.12 -0.61 13.14
C LYS A 52 -1.91 -0.37 11.63
N SER A 53 -1.47 -1.40 10.92
CA SER A 53 -1.24 -1.36 9.48
C SER A 53 -1.21 -2.77 8.89
N ALA A 54 -1.33 -2.86 7.57
CA ALA A 54 -0.98 -4.03 6.78
C ALA A 54 0.08 -3.64 5.74
N THR A 55 1.02 -4.54 5.44
CA THR A 55 2.08 -4.29 4.46
C THR A 55 2.02 -5.37 3.37
N SER A 56 2.18 -4.96 2.11
CA SER A 56 2.22 -5.86 0.96
C SER A 56 3.47 -6.76 1.01
N ALA A 57 3.52 -7.78 0.15
CA ALA A 57 4.79 -8.41 -0.18
C ALA A 57 5.63 -7.44 -1.04
N ILE A 58 6.93 -7.73 -1.14
CA ILE A 58 7.86 -6.95 -1.97
C ILE A 58 7.42 -7.04 -3.43
N PHE A 59 7.32 -5.89 -4.10
CA PHE A 59 7.20 -5.80 -5.55
C PHE A 59 8.44 -5.12 -6.13
N HIS A 60 8.89 -5.61 -7.27
CA HIS A 60 10.12 -5.13 -7.89
C HIS A 60 9.80 -4.15 -9.02
N CYS A 61 10.25 -2.90 -8.88
CA CYS A 61 10.11 -1.88 -9.92
C CYS A 61 11.41 -1.08 -10.06
N SER A 62 11.85 -0.90 -11.31
CA SER A 62 12.98 -0.04 -11.68
C SER A 62 14.29 -0.33 -10.93
N GLY A 63 14.57 -1.60 -10.64
CA GLY A 63 15.80 -2.02 -9.96
C GLY A 63 15.72 -2.04 -8.43
N TYR A 64 14.63 -1.53 -7.86
CA TYR A 64 14.42 -1.44 -6.41
C TYR A 64 13.30 -2.37 -5.93
N ASN A 65 13.35 -2.65 -4.63
CA ASN A 65 12.35 -3.45 -3.93
C ASN A 65 11.46 -2.50 -3.14
N TRP A 66 10.17 -2.52 -3.44
CA TRP A 66 9.16 -1.64 -2.86
C TRP A 66 8.11 -2.45 -2.10
N LEU A 67 7.48 -1.82 -1.12
CA LEU A 67 6.30 -2.34 -0.43
C LEU A 67 5.28 -1.23 -0.29
N LEU A 68 4.00 -1.58 -0.34
CA LEU A 68 2.90 -0.69 0.01
C LEU A 68 2.44 -1.00 1.43
N GLN A 69 2.32 0.02 2.27
CA GLN A 69 1.70 -0.09 3.58
C GLN A 69 0.37 0.66 3.61
N VAL A 70 -0.67 0.00 4.11
CA VAL A 70 -2.00 0.56 4.38
C VAL A 70 -2.13 0.79 5.88
N ILE A 71 -2.47 2.02 6.29
CA ILE A 71 -2.84 2.40 7.65
C ILE A 71 -4.35 2.70 7.65
N PRO A 72 -5.20 1.76 8.10
CA PRO A 72 -6.64 1.86 7.88
C PRO A 72 -7.35 2.84 8.83
N MET A 73 -6.72 3.21 9.96
CA MET A 73 -7.26 4.18 10.93
C MET A 73 -6.26 5.30 11.22
N HIS A 74 -5.68 5.89 10.18
CA HIS A 74 -4.75 7.01 10.35
C HIS A 74 -5.51 8.24 10.88
N LYS A 75 -4.93 8.94 11.86
CA LYS A 75 -5.45 10.21 12.39
C LYS A 75 -4.37 11.27 12.29
N GLU A 76 -4.61 12.26 11.47
CA GLU A 76 -3.77 13.44 11.43
C GLU A 76 -3.91 14.24 12.73
N THR A 77 -2.84 14.93 13.11
CA THR A 77 -2.85 15.75 14.33
C THR A 77 -3.87 16.88 14.17
N GLY A 78 -4.87 16.92 15.06
CA GLY A 78 -5.94 17.92 15.01
C GLY A 78 -7.14 17.52 14.15
N SER A 79 -7.12 16.36 13.49
CA SER A 79 -8.29 15.80 12.80
C SER A 79 -9.09 14.89 13.72
N GLU A 80 -10.40 15.10 13.79
CA GLU A 80 -11.33 14.20 14.48
C GLU A 80 -11.67 12.97 13.64
N THR A 81 -11.56 13.07 12.31
CA THR A 81 -11.97 12.02 11.37
C THR A 81 -10.77 11.15 10.98
N PRO A 82 -10.86 9.81 11.17
CA PRO A 82 -9.84 8.90 10.69
C PRO A 82 -9.92 8.71 9.17
N TYR A 83 -8.75 8.49 8.55
CA TYR A 83 -8.58 8.24 7.13
C TYR A 83 -7.94 6.87 6.91
N VAL A 84 -8.17 6.32 5.72
CA VAL A 84 -7.27 5.30 5.19
C VAL A 84 -6.10 6.02 4.55
N ALA A 85 -4.90 5.79 5.09
CA ALA A 85 -3.66 6.35 4.59
C ALA A 85 -2.77 5.27 3.99
N LEU A 86 -2.02 5.65 2.96
CA LEU A 86 -1.02 4.80 2.30
C LEU A 86 0.38 5.39 2.47
N ARG A 87 1.40 4.52 2.40
CA ARG A 87 2.78 4.95 2.23
C ARG A 87 3.59 3.94 1.45
N LEU A 88 4.56 4.46 0.70
CA LEU A 88 5.53 3.67 -0.02
C LEU A 88 6.72 3.37 0.89
N MET A 89 7.16 2.12 0.91
CA MET A 89 8.33 1.66 1.64
C MET A 89 9.31 0.97 0.71
N THR A 90 10.57 0.90 1.12
CA THR A 90 11.62 0.16 0.42
C THR A 90 12.46 -0.65 1.39
N THR A 91 13.20 -1.62 0.88
CA THR A 91 14.17 -2.41 1.67
C THR A 91 15.58 -1.86 1.50
N GLN A 92 16.38 -1.92 2.56
CA GLN A 92 17.78 -1.47 2.53
C GLN A 92 18.67 -2.30 1.60
N GLU A 93 18.31 -3.54 1.28
CA GLU A 93 19.12 -4.50 0.51
C GLU A 93 19.65 -3.97 -0.83
N ARG A 94 18.91 -3.05 -1.45
CA ARG A 94 19.22 -2.46 -2.76
C ARG A 94 19.64 -0.99 -2.67
N MET A 95 19.79 -0.44 -1.46
CA MET A 95 20.16 0.96 -1.23
C MET A 95 21.66 1.07 -0.93
N VAL A 96 22.37 1.87 -1.73
CA VAL A 96 23.78 2.15 -1.48
C VAL A 96 23.91 3.26 -0.42
N PRO A 97 24.71 3.06 0.64
CA PRO A 97 24.99 4.13 1.60
C PRO A 97 25.51 5.41 0.93
N GLY A 98 25.05 6.57 1.41
CA GLY A 98 25.41 7.88 0.85
C GLY A 98 24.66 8.28 -0.42
N HIS A 99 23.90 7.37 -1.04
CA HIS A 99 23.03 7.71 -2.18
C HIS A 99 21.66 8.14 -1.69
N THR A 100 21.04 9.09 -2.39
CA THR A 100 19.62 9.41 -2.22
C THR A 100 18.87 9.04 -3.49
N VAL A 101 17.75 8.34 -3.31
CA VAL A 101 16.85 7.93 -4.38
C VAL A 101 15.60 8.79 -4.26
N HIS A 102 15.51 9.83 -5.09
CA HIS A 102 14.31 10.65 -5.20
C HIS A 102 13.29 9.91 -6.09
N VAL A 103 12.10 9.68 -5.54
CA VAL A 103 11.05 8.92 -6.22
C VAL A 103 9.81 9.79 -6.35
N VAL A 104 9.20 9.78 -7.53
CA VAL A 104 7.85 10.31 -7.76
C VAL A 104 6.93 9.13 -8.00
N PHE A 105 5.84 9.06 -7.25
CA PHE A 105 4.95 7.91 -7.25
C PHE A 105 3.49 8.34 -7.04
N GLU A 106 2.57 7.47 -7.43
CA GLU A 106 1.14 7.61 -7.22
C GLU A 106 0.66 6.55 -6.24
N LEU A 107 -0.17 6.97 -5.27
CA LEU A 107 -0.85 6.11 -4.30
C LEU A 107 -2.33 6.18 -4.59
N SER A 108 -3.01 5.03 -4.70
CA SER A 108 -4.40 4.99 -5.16
C SER A 108 -5.25 3.90 -4.51
N VAL A 109 -6.56 4.07 -4.65
CA VAL A 109 -7.58 3.04 -4.43
C VAL A 109 -8.43 2.91 -5.70
N TYR A 110 -8.83 1.69 -6.03
CA TYR A 110 -9.62 1.40 -7.21
C TYR A 110 -11.11 1.71 -6.98
N ASN A 111 -11.70 2.48 -7.90
CA ASN A 111 -13.12 2.72 -7.94
C ASN A 111 -13.78 1.73 -8.92
N HIS A 112 -14.46 0.72 -8.38
CA HIS A 112 -15.13 -0.33 -9.15
C HIS A 112 -16.27 0.19 -10.02
N THR A 113 -17.01 1.21 -9.57
CA THR A 113 -18.12 1.81 -10.34
C THR A 113 -17.60 2.57 -11.57
N LYS A 114 -16.51 3.30 -11.42
CA LYS A 114 -15.88 4.06 -12.52
C LYS A 114 -14.96 3.18 -13.39
N GLY A 115 -14.49 2.06 -12.85
CA GLY A 115 -13.50 1.20 -13.49
C GLY A 115 -12.13 1.86 -13.64
N MET A 116 -11.68 2.60 -12.62
CA MET A 116 -10.41 3.32 -12.64
C MET A 116 -9.85 3.55 -11.24
N TYR A 117 -8.54 3.79 -11.16
CA TYR A 117 -7.88 4.25 -9.95
C TYR A 117 -8.09 5.74 -9.71
N CYS A 118 -8.22 6.11 -8.45
CA CYS A 118 -8.11 7.49 -8.01
C CYS A 118 -7.23 7.59 -6.77
N GLY A 119 -6.55 8.71 -6.61
CA GLY A 119 -5.54 8.84 -5.57
C GLY A 119 -4.76 10.14 -5.57
N CYS A 120 -3.54 10.10 -5.04
CA CYS A 120 -2.66 11.25 -4.97
C CYS A 120 -1.27 10.93 -5.53
N LYS A 121 -0.64 11.95 -6.11
CA LYS A 121 0.76 11.92 -6.51
C LYS A 121 1.63 12.51 -5.41
N ALA A 122 2.76 11.86 -5.14
CA ALA A 122 3.71 12.28 -4.11
C ALA A 122 5.15 12.14 -4.62
N SER A 123 6.07 12.76 -3.90
CA SER A 123 7.50 12.50 -4.07
C SER A 123 8.21 12.38 -2.74
N TYR A 124 9.28 11.58 -2.71
CA TYR A 124 10.03 11.34 -1.49
C TYR A 124 11.48 10.96 -1.77
N ASN A 125 12.36 11.32 -0.84
CA ASN A 125 13.78 10.96 -0.86
C ASN A 125 14.03 9.75 0.03
N PHE A 126 14.24 8.60 -0.60
CA PHE A 126 14.63 7.38 0.09
C PHE A 126 16.15 7.29 0.17
N HIS A 127 16.66 6.80 1.29
CA HIS A 127 18.08 6.52 1.46
C HIS A 127 18.26 5.43 2.52
N PHE A 128 19.48 4.93 2.69
CA PHE A 128 19.77 3.81 3.60
C PHE A 128 19.14 3.94 5.01
N LYS A 129 19.15 5.16 5.56
CA LYS A 129 18.55 5.49 6.88
C LYS A 129 17.06 5.87 6.87
N ASN A 130 16.44 5.99 5.69
CA ASN A 130 15.07 6.44 5.53
C ASN A 130 14.38 5.65 4.42
N SER A 131 13.67 4.60 4.82
CA SER A 131 13.13 3.58 3.94
C SER A 131 11.62 3.68 3.71
N TYR A 132 10.99 4.79 4.11
CA TYR A 132 9.55 4.97 3.98
C TYR A 132 9.17 6.42 3.70
N SER A 133 8.13 6.63 2.89
CA SER A 133 7.57 7.97 2.66
C SER A 133 6.76 8.47 3.85
N LYS A 134 6.30 9.72 3.80
CA LYS A 134 5.21 10.18 4.67
C LYS A 134 3.94 9.36 4.40
N GLU A 135 3.03 9.38 5.37
CA GLU A 135 1.70 8.82 5.24
C GLU A 135 0.83 9.80 4.45
N HIS A 136 0.08 9.28 3.47
CA HIS A 136 -0.78 10.07 2.61
C HIS A 136 -2.23 9.61 2.79
N CYS A 137 -3.07 10.48 3.35
CA CYS A 137 -4.50 10.23 3.48
C CYS A 137 -5.16 10.19 2.11
N LEU A 138 -5.90 9.12 1.81
CA LEU A 138 -6.66 9.00 0.57
C LEU A 138 -8.13 9.37 0.77
N ILE A 139 -8.82 8.61 1.61
CA ILE A 139 -10.27 8.67 1.76
C ILE A 139 -10.63 8.60 3.25
N PRO A 140 -11.62 9.39 3.73
CA PRO A 140 -12.15 9.24 5.07
C PRO A 140 -12.61 7.79 5.29
N LEU A 141 -12.25 7.19 6.41
CA LEU A 141 -12.55 5.78 6.67
C LEU A 141 -14.06 5.50 6.60
N GLN A 142 -14.89 6.41 7.12
CA GLN A 142 -16.34 6.25 7.06
C GLN A 142 -16.91 6.32 5.64
N GLU A 143 -16.29 7.09 4.75
CA GLU A 143 -16.71 7.16 3.34
C GLU A 143 -16.34 5.89 2.61
N LEU A 144 -15.12 5.37 2.84
CA LEU A 144 -14.70 4.09 2.27
C LEU A 144 -15.64 2.96 2.67
N LEU A 145 -15.96 2.84 3.98
CA LEU A 145 -16.80 1.78 4.51
C LEU A 145 -18.26 1.81 4.01
N LYS A 146 -18.74 2.98 3.59
CA LYS A 146 -20.11 3.15 3.05
C LYS A 146 -20.15 3.08 1.52
N SER A 147 -19.00 3.09 0.86
CA SER A 147 -18.92 3.20 -0.59
C SER A 147 -18.85 1.83 -1.26
N SER A 148 -19.93 1.43 -1.92
CA SER A 148 -19.93 0.27 -2.83
C SER A 148 -19.03 0.45 -4.06
N ALA A 149 -18.54 1.67 -4.30
CA ALA A 149 -17.58 1.93 -5.36
C ALA A 149 -16.15 1.54 -4.97
N PHE A 150 -15.80 1.57 -3.68
CA PHE A 150 -14.44 1.30 -3.20
C PHE A 150 -14.33 0.04 -2.35
N LEU A 151 -15.39 -0.34 -1.65
CA LEU A 151 -15.50 -1.56 -0.85
C LEU A 151 -16.52 -2.49 -1.50
N VAL A 152 -16.03 -3.51 -2.22
CA VAL A 152 -16.86 -4.52 -2.91
C VAL A 152 -16.58 -5.87 -2.27
N ASP A 153 -17.62 -6.57 -1.81
CA ASP A 153 -17.49 -7.86 -1.10
C ASP A 153 -16.48 -7.78 0.06
N ASP A 154 -16.62 -6.73 0.88
CA ASP A 154 -15.69 -6.36 1.97
C ASP A 154 -14.21 -6.33 1.53
N SER A 155 -13.95 -6.03 0.25
CA SER A 155 -12.61 -5.99 -0.31
C SER A 155 -12.28 -4.61 -0.85
N CYS A 156 -11.07 -4.13 -0.54
CA CYS A 156 -10.50 -2.89 -1.08
C CYS A 156 -9.33 -3.23 -2.00
N VAL A 157 -9.18 -2.50 -3.11
CA VAL A 157 -8.03 -2.65 -4.01
C VAL A 157 -7.22 -1.36 -4.00
N PHE A 158 -5.98 -1.44 -3.54
CA PHE A 158 -5.03 -0.33 -3.51
C PHE A 158 -4.00 -0.46 -4.63
N GLY A 159 -3.40 0.66 -5.02
CA GLY A 159 -2.41 0.68 -6.10
C GLY A 159 -1.24 1.61 -5.83
N VAL A 160 -0.07 1.24 -6.36
CA VAL A 160 1.11 2.11 -6.45
C VAL A 160 1.64 2.12 -7.88
N ASP A 161 1.89 3.31 -8.43
CA ASP A 161 2.66 3.47 -9.68
C ASP A 161 3.95 4.26 -9.42
N ILE A 162 5.10 3.74 -9.83
CA ILE A 162 6.40 4.41 -9.68
C ILE A 162 6.70 5.16 -10.99
N LEU A 163 6.40 6.45 -10.99
CA LEU A 163 6.48 7.27 -12.19
C LEU A 163 7.92 7.64 -12.57
N LYS A 164 8.75 7.91 -11.56
CA LYS A 164 10.13 8.39 -11.78
C LYS A 164 11.03 8.02 -10.62
N ILE A 165 12.27 7.65 -10.94
CA ILE A 165 13.35 7.47 -9.98
C ILE A 165 14.57 8.27 -10.45
N ASP A 166 15.03 9.21 -9.62
CA ASP A 166 16.27 9.94 -9.80
C ASP A 166 17.24 9.59 -8.67
N VAL A 167 18.41 9.06 -9.01
CA VAL A 167 19.45 8.74 -8.03
C VAL A 167 20.46 9.87 -7.98
N SER A 168 20.62 10.50 -6.82
CA SER A 168 21.75 11.39 -6.57
C SER A 168 22.88 10.60 -5.91
N SER A 169 23.99 10.55 -6.63
CA SER A 169 25.25 9.88 -6.29
C SER A 169 26.41 10.85 -6.53
N PRO A 170 27.60 10.60 -5.94
CA PRO A 170 28.83 11.31 -6.31
C PRO A 170 29.19 11.16 -7.80
N GLU A 171 28.79 10.06 -8.44
CA GLU A 171 28.95 9.79 -9.88
C GLU A 171 27.59 9.67 -10.56
N LYS A 172 27.13 10.73 -11.23
CA LYS A 172 25.80 10.82 -11.85
C LYS A 172 25.53 9.67 -12.82
N LYS A 173 24.52 8.84 -12.54
CA LYS A 173 23.84 8.00 -13.55
C LYS A 173 22.34 8.14 -13.39
N ALA A 174 21.67 8.63 -14.44
CA ALA A 174 20.22 8.58 -14.55
C ALA A 174 19.80 7.14 -14.89
N VAL A 175 18.81 6.60 -14.18
CA VAL A 175 18.22 5.30 -14.50
C VAL A 175 16.90 5.54 -15.23
N VAL A 176 16.75 4.94 -16.40
CA VAL A 176 15.49 4.98 -17.15
C VAL A 176 14.54 3.96 -16.53
N VAL A 177 13.37 4.42 -16.09
CA VAL A 177 12.27 3.57 -15.62
C VAL A 177 11.68 2.85 -16.84
N GLN A 178 11.93 1.54 -16.95
CA GLN A 178 11.21 0.69 -17.90
C GLN A 178 9.98 0.13 -17.20
N LYS A 179 8.80 0.48 -17.73
CA LYS A 179 7.52 -0.04 -17.21
C LYS A 179 7.45 -1.54 -17.47
N LYS A 180 7.39 -2.33 -16.39
CA LYS A 180 7.21 -3.79 -16.42
C LYS A 180 5.73 -4.15 -16.28
N ALA A 181 5.42 -5.44 -16.37
CA ALA A 181 4.09 -5.95 -16.06
C ALA A 181 3.72 -5.67 -14.60
N THR A 182 2.45 -5.37 -14.36
CA THR A 182 1.89 -5.11 -13.03
C THR A 182 2.03 -6.32 -12.12
N THR A 183 2.47 -6.07 -10.89
CA THR A 183 2.43 -7.06 -9.82
C THR A 183 1.05 -7.05 -9.17
N VAL A 184 0.38 -8.20 -9.10
CA VAL A 184 -0.91 -8.35 -8.42
C VAL A 184 -0.72 -9.16 -7.14
N GLN A 185 -1.21 -8.63 -6.03
CA GLN A 185 -1.14 -9.27 -4.72
C GLN A 185 -2.52 -9.31 -4.05
N ASN A 186 -2.76 -10.31 -3.21
CA ASN A 186 -3.99 -10.46 -2.43
C ASN A 186 -3.64 -10.73 -0.96
N LEU A 187 -4.31 -10.04 -0.03
CA LEU A 187 -4.26 -10.30 1.40
C LEU A 187 -5.65 -10.75 1.87
N PHE A 188 -5.73 -11.89 2.55
CA PHE A 188 -6.97 -12.39 3.14
C PHE A 188 -6.90 -12.22 4.67
N VAL A 189 -7.81 -11.44 5.25
CA VAL A 189 -7.80 -11.14 6.69
C VAL A 189 -8.85 -11.98 7.40
N GLN A 190 -8.43 -12.98 8.18
CA GLN A 190 -9.37 -13.87 8.89
C GLN A 190 -9.59 -13.44 10.34
N LYS A 191 -10.87 -13.23 10.72
CA LYS A 191 -11.34 -12.88 12.07
C LYS A 191 -11.25 -14.02 13.10
N LYS A 192 -11.41 -15.28 12.65
CA LYS A 192 -11.38 -16.48 13.49
C LYS A 192 -10.39 -17.50 12.93
N GLY A 193 -9.86 -18.31 13.84
CA GLY A 193 -8.66 -19.14 13.71
C GLY A 193 -8.42 -19.69 12.31
N PHE A 194 -7.15 -19.63 11.89
CA PHE A 194 -6.65 -20.18 10.63
C PHE A 194 -7.39 -21.46 10.25
N VAL A 195 -7.92 -21.52 9.04
CA VAL A 195 -8.36 -22.79 8.45
C VAL A 195 -7.12 -23.67 8.32
N LYS A 196 -6.85 -24.48 9.33
CA LYS A 196 -5.75 -25.42 9.35
C LYS A 196 -6.17 -26.63 8.53
N GLY A 197 -5.56 -26.77 7.37
CA GLY A 197 -5.68 -27.95 6.51
C GLY A 197 -4.30 -28.52 6.23
N LYS A 198 -4.18 -29.84 6.13
CA LYS A 198 -3.00 -30.50 5.59
C LYS A 198 -3.30 -30.89 4.15
N TYR A 199 -2.61 -30.27 3.20
CA TYR A 199 -2.62 -30.69 1.80
C TYR A 199 -1.34 -31.47 1.51
N THR A 200 -1.47 -32.67 0.95
CA THR A 200 -0.34 -33.52 0.56
C THR A 200 -0.46 -33.80 -0.93
N TRP A 201 0.63 -33.59 -1.67
CA TRP A 201 0.72 -33.89 -3.09
C TRP A 201 2.10 -34.46 -3.40
N ASN A 202 2.17 -35.31 -4.42
CA ASN A 202 3.42 -35.92 -4.87
C ASN A 202 3.96 -35.15 -6.09
N ILE A 203 5.25 -34.81 -6.05
CA ILE A 203 5.96 -34.15 -7.15
C ILE A 203 6.75 -35.22 -7.90
N ASN A 204 6.25 -35.62 -9.08
CA ASN A 204 6.87 -36.71 -9.83
C ASN A 204 8.09 -36.27 -10.67
N ASN A 205 8.13 -34.99 -11.09
CA ASN A 205 9.18 -34.46 -11.97
C ASN A 205 10.13 -33.50 -11.22
N PHE A 206 10.51 -33.86 -10.00
CA PHE A 206 11.34 -33.01 -9.15
C PHE A 206 12.68 -32.63 -9.80
N LEU A 207 13.29 -33.55 -10.54
CA LEU A 207 14.60 -33.37 -11.19
C LEU A 207 14.57 -32.41 -12.38
N GLU A 208 13.39 -32.00 -12.84
CA GLU A 208 13.20 -31.08 -13.97
C GLU A 208 13.01 -29.61 -13.52
N LEU A 209 13.06 -29.35 -12.21
CA LEU A 209 13.02 -27.99 -11.65
C LEU A 209 14.36 -27.28 -11.90
N ASP A 210 14.40 -26.37 -12.87
CA ASP A 210 15.51 -25.42 -13.01
C ASP A 210 15.24 -24.12 -12.22
N MET A 211 16.10 -23.12 -12.41
CA MET A 211 16.05 -21.85 -11.68
C MET A 211 14.87 -20.96 -12.11
N ASP A 212 14.32 -21.18 -13.31
CA ASP A 212 13.29 -20.33 -13.92
C ASP A 212 11.91 -20.99 -13.94
N ASN A 213 11.83 -22.30 -13.65
CA ASN A 213 10.61 -23.09 -13.63
C ASN A 213 10.10 -23.39 -12.22
N PHE A 214 8.77 -23.48 -12.08
CA PHE A 214 8.10 -23.91 -10.85
C PHE A 214 7.04 -24.98 -11.17
N VAL A 215 6.91 -25.97 -10.29
CA VAL A 215 5.83 -26.96 -10.41
C VAL A 215 4.66 -26.51 -9.55
N ARG A 216 3.45 -26.53 -10.12
CA ARG A 216 2.20 -26.22 -9.41
C ARG A 216 1.57 -27.49 -8.90
N SER A 217 1.07 -27.47 -7.67
CA SER A 217 0.16 -28.51 -7.21
C SER A 217 -1.13 -28.51 -8.04
N PRO A 218 -1.87 -29.64 -8.07
CA PRO A 218 -3.28 -29.60 -8.41
C PRO A 218 -4.00 -28.53 -7.59
N THR A 219 -5.05 -27.95 -8.18
CA THR A 219 -5.89 -26.98 -7.46
C THR A 219 -6.61 -27.69 -6.31
N PHE A 220 -6.63 -27.07 -5.14
CA PHE A 220 -7.31 -27.58 -3.94
C PHE A 220 -8.14 -26.49 -3.27
N GLU A 221 -9.16 -26.88 -2.52
CA GLU A 221 -10.08 -25.94 -1.87
C GLU A 221 -9.77 -25.82 -0.38
N VAL A 222 -9.58 -24.60 0.10
CA VAL A 222 -9.45 -24.28 1.53
C VAL A 222 -10.27 -23.04 1.83
N GLY A 223 -11.23 -23.20 2.75
CA GLY A 223 -12.27 -22.20 2.98
C GLY A 223 -13.18 -22.07 1.75
N VAL A 224 -13.42 -20.84 1.30
CA VAL A 224 -14.22 -20.54 0.10
C VAL A 224 -13.37 -20.32 -1.16
N HIS A 225 -12.06 -20.58 -1.07
CA HIS A 225 -11.10 -20.24 -2.12
C HIS A 225 -10.44 -21.49 -2.72
N LYS A 226 -10.11 -21.40 -4.00
CA LYS A 226 -9.33 -22.37 -4.76
C LYS A 226 -7.86 -21.94 -4.78
N TRP A 227 -6.99 -22.82 -4.34
CA TRP A 227 -5.56 -22.59 -4.15
C TRP A 227 -4.73 -23.55 -5.00
N TYR A 228 -3.48 -23.18 -5.27
CA TYR A 228 -2.43 -24.10 -5.68
C TYR A 228 -1.13 -23.68 -4.97
N ALA A 229 -0.25 -24.63 -4.70
CA ALA A 229 1.04 -24.39 -4.09
C ALA A 229 2.14 -24.47 -5.18
N PRO A 230 2.91 -23.40 -5.43
CA PRO A 230 4.10 -23.47 -6.26
C PRO A 230 5.31 -23.98 -5.46
N VAL A 231 6.10 -24.87 -6.05
CA VAL A 231 7.40 -25.30 -5.52
C VAL A 231 8.50 -24.90 -6.49
N THR A 232 9.53 -24.23 -5.95
CA THR A 232 10.74 -23.83 -6.67
C THR A 232 11.95 -24.56 -6.11
N SER A 233 13.02 -24.64 -6.91
CA SER A 233 14.31 -25.21 -6.50
C SER A 233 14.91 -24.55 -5.25
N GLN A 234 14.57 -23.27 -4.98
CA GLN A 234 15.06 -22.51 -3.83
C GLN A 234 14.38 -22.85 -2.49
N MET A 235 13.17 -23.44 -2.51
CA MET A 235 12.47 -23.81 -1.27
C MET A 235 13.00 -25.11 -0.64
N ILE A 236 13.94 -25.79 -1.31
CA ILE A 236 14.42 -27.13 -0.91
C ILE A 236 15.91 -27.02 -0.59
N TYR A 237 16.21 -26.39 0.55
CA TYR A 237 17.45 -26.65 1.26
C TYR A 237 17.15 -27.65 2.37
N ILE A 238 17.54 -28.90 2.15
CA ILE A 238 17.51 -29.96 3.16
C ILE A 238 18.89 -29.93 3.83
N ASN A 239 18.93 -29.64 5.14
CA ASN A 239 20.12 -29.90 5.97
C ASN A 239 20.25 -31.40 6.24
#